data_AF-A0A7X7SRP8-F1
#
_entry.id   AF-A0A7X7SRP8-F1
#
_cell.length_a   1.000
_cell.length_b   1.000
_cell.length_c   1.000
_cell.angle_alpha   90.00
_cell.angle_beta   90.00
_cell.angle_gamma   90.00
#
_symmetry.space_group_name_H-M   'P 1'
#
loop_
_entity.id
_entity.type
_entity.pdbx_description
1 polymer ?
#
loop_
_entity_poly.entity_id
_entity_poly.type
_entity_poly.pdbx_seq_one_letter_code
_entity_poly.pdbx_strand_id
1 'polypeptide(L)' 'MNNKVTMEKIVSYAKTHGFVYQGSEIYGGLANTWDFGPLGVELKNNIKKAWWKKFVQESKYNV' A
#
# COMPACT_ATOMS: atom_id res chain seq x y z
N MET A 1 3.45 27.49 -9.75
CA MET A 1 4.48 26.74 -8.97
C MET A 1 4.46 25.29 -9.43
N ASN A 2 5.57 24.78 -9.95
CA ASN A 2 5.65 23.38 -10.38
C ASN A 2 5.68 22.45 -9.15
N ASN A 3 4.51 21.95 -8.75
CA ASN A 3 4.38 20.93 -7.70
C ASN A 3 4.78 19.56 -8.25
N LYS A 4 6.08 19.37 -8.48
CA LYS A 4 6.61 18.05 -8.85
C LYS A 4 6.59 17.14 -7.61
N VAL A 5 5.74 16.12 -7.67
CA VAL A 5 5.75 15.01 -6.71
C VAL A 5 6.95 14.13 -7.04
N THR A 6 7.85 13.93 -6.08
CA THR A 6 9.01 13.03 -6.22
C THR A 6 8.77 11.77 -5.41
N MET A 7 9.52 10.70 -5.73
CA MET A 7 9.37 9.44 -5.00
C MET A 7 9.76 9.60 -3.53
N GLU A 8 10.79 10.39 -3.21
CA GLU A 8 11.21 10.66 -1.83
C GLU A 8 10.09 11.32 -1.03
N LYS A 9 9.35 12.25 -1.64
CA LYS A 9 8.20 12.89 -1.00
C LYS A 9 7.08 11.90 -0.71
N ILE A 10 6.78 11.01 -1.67
CA ILE A 10 5.75 9.97 -1.49
C ILE A 10 6.15 9.01 -0.36
N VAL A 11 7.40 8.52 -0.36
CA VAL A 11 7.91 7.60 0.67
C VAL A 11 7.86 8.25 2.05
N SER A 12 8.32 9.50 2.17
CA SER A 12 8.27 10.27 3.42
C SER A 12 6.83 10.41 3.93
N TYR A 13 5.90 10.76 3.05
CA TYR A 13 4.49 10.87 3.39
C TYR A 13 3.90 9.52 3.86
N ALA A 14 4.14 8.44 3.09
CA ALA A 14 3.64 7.11 3.39
C ALA A 14 4.14 6.58 4.74
N LYS A 15 5.40 6.83 5.08
CA LYS A 15 5.98 6.47 6.38
C LYS A 15 5.36 7.27 7.51
N THR A 16 5.24 8.59 7.35
CA THR A 16 4.75 9.51 8.40
C THR A 16 3.26 9.30 8.70
N HIS A 17 2.46 8.92 7.71
CA HIS A 17 1.01 8.74 7.85
C HIS A 17 0.60 7.27 8.09
N GLY A 18 1.55 6.36 8.28
CA GLY A 18 1.25 4.97 8.60
C GLY A 18 0.64 4.16 7.46
N PHE A 19 1.14 4.38 6.24
CA PHE A 19 0.86 3.52 5.09
C PHE A 19 1.85 2.36 5.00
N VAL A 20 3.15 2.63 4.88
CA VAL A 20 4.17 1.61 4.63
C VAL A 20 5.45 1.92 5.39
N TYR A 21 6.04 0.89 5.99
CA TYR A 21 7.32 0.93 6.70
C TYR A 21 8.29 -0.07 6.06
N GLN A 22 9.60 0.18 6.24
CA GLN A 22 10.61 -0.79 5.85
C GLN A 22 10.58 -1.97 6.82
N GLY A 23 10.60 -3.20 6.31
CA GLY A 23 10.64 -4.37 7.16
C GLY A 23 11.92 -4.37 8.00
N SER A 24 11.80 -4.79 9.26
CA SER A 24 12.92 -4.83 10.22
C SER A 24 13.64 -3.48 10.41
N GLU A 25 12.95 -2.35 10.30
CA GLU A 25 13.54 -1.01 10.39
C GLU A 25 14.40 -0.80 11.65
N ILE A 26 13.93 -1.26 12.82
CA ILE A 26 14.66 -1.15 14.09
C ILE A 26 15.89 -2.07 14.19
N TYR A 27 16.04 -3.01 13.25
CA TYR A 27 17.14 -3.97 13.17
C TYR A 27 18.08 -3.70 11.99
N GLY A 28 18.04 -2.49 11.41
CA GLY A 28 18.88 -2.11 10.28
C GLY A 28 18.25 -2.32 8.90
N GLY A 29 16.98 -2.73 8.85
CA GLY A 29 16.21 -2.90 7.63
C GLY A 29 16.49 -4.23 6.92
N LEU A 30 15.44 -4.86 6.43
CA LEU A 30 15.50 -6.06 5.61
C LEU A 30 15.06 -5.71 4.19
N ALA A 31 15.99 -5.82 3.24
CA ALA A 31 15.69 -5.56 1.83
C ALA A 31 14.54 -6.45 1.34
N ASN A 32 13.72 -5.90 0.43
CA ASN A 32 12.57 -6.58 -0.16
C ASN A 32 11.44 -6.95 0.81
N THR A 33 11.39 -6.34 2.00
CA THR A 33 10.30 -6.54 2.95
C THR A 33 9.72 -5.21 3.42
N TRP A 34 8.39 -5.18 3.60
CA TRP A 34 7.65 -4.00 4.00
C TRP A 34 6.49 -4.37 4.92
N ASP A 35 6.28 -3.55 5.94
CA ASP A 35 5.17 -3.67 6.87
C ASP A 35 4.12 -2.60 6.56
N PHE A 36 2.84 -2.97 6.57
CA PHE A 36 1.74 -2.04 6.32
C PHE A 36 1.22 -1.50 7.65
N GLY A 37 1.21 -0.17 7.78
CA GLY A 37 0.59 0.50 8.93
C GLY A 37 -0.94 0.50 8.87
N PRO A 38 -1.62 1.12 9.84
CA PRO A 38 -3.09 1.10 9.92
C PRO A 38 -3.78 1.58 8.64
N LEU A 39 -3.37 2.74 8.09
CA LEU A 39 -3.95 3.25 6.84
C LEU A 39 -3.53 2.41 5.62
N GLY A 40 -2.33 1.84 5.66
CA GLY A 40 -1.84 0.96 4.60
C GLY A 40 -2.62 -0.34 4.49
N VAL A 41 -2.96 -0.96 5.63
CA VAL A 41 -3.78 -2.17 5.68
C VAL A 41 -5.18 -1.89 5.16
N GLU A 42 -5.81 -0.79 5.58
CA GLU A 42 -7.14 -0.40 5.08
C GLU A 42 -7.12 -0.16 3.57
N LEU A 43 -6.13 0.58 3.06
CA LEU A 43 -5.98 0.80 1.61
C LEU A 43 -5.80 -0.53 0.86
N LYS A 44 -4.90 -1.40 1.33
CA LYS A 44 -4.64 -2.72 0.75
C LYS A 44 -5.91 -3.58 0.73
N ASN A 45 -6.66 -3.59 1.84
CA ASN A 45 -7.90 -4.34 1.95
C ASN A 45 -8.97 -3.81 1.01
N ASN A 46 -9.10 -2.48 0.87
CA ASN A 46 -10.06 -1.86 -0.03
C ASN A 46 -9.74 -2.18 -1.49
N ILE A 47 -8.47 -2.13 -1.88
CA ILE A 47 -8.04 -2.53 -3.24
C ILE A 47 -8.37 -4.01 -3.49
N LYS A 48 -8.05 -4.90 -2.55
CA LYS A 48 -8.37 -6.34 -2.66
C LYS A 48 -9.88 -6.58 -2.80
N LYS A 49 -10.69 -5.91 -1.97
CA LYS A 49 -12.16 -6.01 -2.02
C LYS A 49 -12.70 -5.53 -3.37
N ALA A 50 -12.23 -4.38 -3.86
CA ALA A 50 -12.65 -3.82 -5.13
C ALA A 50 -12.28 -4.74 -6.30
N TRP A 51 -11.07 -5.31 -6.29
CA TRP A 51 -10.62 -6.27 -7.28
C TRP A 51 -11.49 -7.54 -7.25
N TRP A 52 -11.71 -8.11 -6.06
CA TRP A 52 -12.52 -9.32 -5.91
C TRP A 52 -13.95 -9.11 -6.37
N LYS A 53 -14.56 -7.97 -6.00
CA LYS A 53 -15.88 -7.61 -6.49
C LYS A 53 -15.91 -7.56 -8.02
N LYS A 54 -14.96 -6.83 -8.62
CA LYS A 54 -14.98 -6.58 -10.07
C LYS A 54 -14.73 -7.83 -10.92
N PHE A 55 -13.74 -8.63 -10.53
CA PHE A 55 -13.27 -9.74 -11.36
C PHE A 55 -13.83 -11.08 -10.93
N VAL A 56 -14.19 -11.22 -9.66
CA VAL A 56 -14.72 -12.49 -9.15
C VAL A 56 -16.25 -12.45 -9.09
N GLN A 57 -16.82 -11.50 -8.34
CA GLN A 57 -18.26 -11.49 -8.08
C GLN A 57 -19.10 -10.99 -9.26
N GLU A 58 -18.60 -10.00 -10.01
CA GLU A 58 -19.31 -9.43 -11.17
C GLU A 58 -19.02 -10.18 -12.48
N SER A 59 -18.11 -11.15 -12.48
CA SER A 59 -17.79 -11.93 -13.69
C SER A 59 -18.91 -12.90 -14.01
N LYS A 60 -19.48 -12.77 -15.20
CA LYS A 60 -20.53 -13.67 -15.72
C LYS A 60 -20.09 -15.13 -15.87
N TYR A 61 -18.78 -15.38 -15.88
CA TYR A 61 -18.20 -16.71 -16.08
C TYR A 61 -17.82 -17.40 -14.78
N ASN A 62 -17.93 -16.72 -13.64
CA ASN A 62 -17.74 -17.34 -12.35
C ASN A 62 -19.10 -17.86 -11.88
N VAL A 63 -19.26 -19.18 -11.97
CA VAL A 63 -20.44 -19.95 -11.51
C VAL A 63 -20.37 -20.25 -10.02
#